data_AF-A0A5M3MZY5-F1
#
_entry.id   AF-A0A5M3MZY5-F1
#
_cell.length_a   1.000
_cell.length_b   1.000
_cell.length_c   1.000
_cell.angle_alpha   90.00
_cell.angle_beta   90.00
_cell.angle_gamma   90.00
#
_symmetry.space_group_name_H-M   'P 1'
#
loop_
_entity.id
_entity.type
_entity.pdbx_description
1 polymer ?
#
loop_
_entity_poly.entity_id
_entity_poly.type
_entity_poly.pdbx_seq_one_letter_code
_entity_poly.pdbx_strand_id
1 'polypeptide(L)'
;MALSNFGIYLQRSTKLLRDNSVKILRMEGANMPNHAPMTLLSLQNREDISHFASGCDADIGGTSSVRLDADEDAERNAGSGSPLTMRFWGEMNLTVKPQLQGRIRGGYAGFRSKPRPTLFGELTDDVSNHKYLALRMRLGGSPRTRNSYFVNLQTDGPITTDLWQHRLYFQRNDGGWEDIFIPLENFVLTNTGEMVSEQIEMLRERVRTIGISLLGGNSGVSGPYDLGIASVRAVNEEDVTKPPCMFATTSSCTPVTHQSVVEKDVQNFHRSSV
;
A
#
# COMPACT_ATOMS: atom_id res chain seq x y z
N MET A 1 2.13 -26.83 -17.31
CA MET A 1 2.24 -25.51 -16.65
C MET A 1 3.43 -25.38 -15.69
N ALA A 2 4.15 -26.45 -15.30
CA ALA A 2 5.32 -26.34 -14.40
C ALA A 2 6.63 -25.85 -15.08
N LEU A 3 6.82 -26.14 -16.37
CA LEU A 3 8.05 -25.79 -17.10
C LEU A 3 8.22 -24.27 -17.35
N SER A 4 7.13 -23.51 -17.49
CA SER A 4 7.19 -22.06 -17.71
C SER A 4 7.64 -21.29 -16.47
N ASN A 5 7.26 -21.77 -15.27
CA ASN A 5 7.61 -21.12 -14.01
C ASN A 5 9.08 -21.32 -13.66
N PHE A 6 9.66 -22.48 -14.02
CA PHE A 6 11.08 -22.76 -13.80
C PHE A 6 11.99 -21.79 -14.56
N GLY A 7 11.64 -21.45 -15.80
CA GLY A 7 12.37 -20.44 -16.59
C GLY A 7 12.35 -19.06 -15.94
N ILE A 8 11.19 -18.64 -15.41
CA ILE A 8 11.04 -17.37 -14.69
C ILE A 8 11.89 -17.35 -13.41
N TYR A 9 11.92 -18.45 -12.65
CA TYR A 9 12.75 -18.55 -11.44
C TYR A 9 14.24 -18.51 -11.76
N LEU A 10 14.69 -19.26 -12.77
CA LEU A 10 16.08 -19.22 -13.24
C LEU A 10 16.50 -17.81 -13.68
N GLN A 11 15.66 -17.13 -14.47
CA GLN A 11 15.94 -15.78 -14.95
C GLN A 11 16.06 -14.77 -13.80
N ARG A 12 15.23 -14.91 -12.75
CA ARG A 12 15.33 -14.05 -11.56
C ARG A 12 16.58 -14.37 -10.74
N SER A 13 16.92 -15.65 -10.57
CA SER A 13 18.13 -16.08 -9.87
C SER A 13 19.40 -15.62 -10.58
N THR A 14 19.47 -15.73 -11.92
CA THR A 14 20.62 -15.25 -12.69
C THR A 14 20.74 -13.72 -12.64
N LYS A 15 19.62 -13.00 -12.67
CA LYS A 15 19.60 -11.55 -12.47
C LYS A 15 20.16 -11.18 -11.08
N LEU A 16 19.70 -11.83 -10.01
CA LEU A 16 20.19 -11.57 -8.66
C LEU A 16 21.68 -11.88 -8.49
N LEU A 17 22.16 -13.01 -9.06
CA LEU A 17 23.58 -13.34 -9.04
C LEU A 17 24.41 -12.28 -9.79
N ARG A 18 23.93 -11.82 -10.95
CA ARG A 18 24.58 -10.75 -11.71
C ARG A 18 24.60 -9.44 -10.91
N ASP A 19 23.47 -9.03 -10.37
CA ASP A 19 23.34 -7.78 -9.61
C ASP A 19 24.25 -7.82 -8.36
N ASN A 20 24.26 -8.94 -7.62
CA ASN A 20 25.16 -9.12 -6.48
C ASN A 20 26.64 -9.16 -6.88
N SER A 21 26.97 -9.79 -8.01
CA SER A 21 28.35 -9.80 -8.53
C SER A 21 28.81 -8.39 -8.89
N VAL A 22 27.93 -7.58 -9.51
CA VAL A 22 28.22 -6.16 -9.80
C VAL A 22 28.43 -5.37 -8.51
N LYS A 23 27.59 -5.57 -7.49
CA LYS A 23 27.76 -4.91 -6.17
C LYS A 23 29.10 -5.22 -5.53
N ILE A 24 29.53 -6.50 -5.56
CA ILE A 24 30.81 -6.94 -5.00
C ILE A 24 31.98 -6.36 -5.80
N LEU A 25 31.92 -6.41 -7.14
CA LEU A 25 32.96 -5.84 -8.01
C LEU A 25 33.10 -4.32 -7.84
N ARG A 26 32.00 -3.62 -7.54
CA ARG A 26 32.00 -2.18 -7.25
C ARG A 26 32.39 -1.84 -5.80
N MET A 27 32.69 -2.84 -4.98
CA MET A 27 32.93 -2.69 -3.54
C MET A 27 31.82 -1.88 -2.83
N GLU A 28 30.57 -2.03 -3.29
CA GLU A 28 29.42 -1.27 -2.73
C GLU A 28 29.13 -1.63 -1.26
N GLY A 29 29.69 -2.74 -0.74
CA GLY A 29 29.64 -3.11 0.68
C GLY A 29 30.55 -2.29 1.61
N ALA A 30 31.44 -1.44 1.06
CA ALA A 30 32.28 -0.51 1.81
C ALA A 30 31.79 0.95 1.76
N ASN A 31 30.67 1.20 1.07
CA ASN A 31 30.09 2.53 0.92
C ASN A 31 29.07 2.85 2.03
N MET A 32 28.85 4.14 2.29
CA MET A 32 27.75 4.62 3.14
C MET A 32 26.40 4.01 2.72
N PRO A 33 25.46 3.80 3.65
CA PRO A 33 24.13 3.31 3.32
C PRO A 33 23.52 4.13 2.19
N ASN A 34 22.92 3.46 1.19
CA ASN A 34 22.32 4.15 0.06
C ASN A 34 21.03 4.84 0.51
N HIS A 35 21.13 6.15 0.76
CA HIS A 35 20.00 6.99 1.15
C HIS A 35 19.16 7.49 -0.04
N ALA A 36 19.55 7.17 -1.28
CA ALA A 36 18.83 7.63 -2.46
C ALA A 36 17.40 7.07 -2.53
N PRO A 37 16.44 7.80 -3.12
CA PRO A 37 15.08 7.32 -3.35
C PRO A 37 15.03 5.95 -4.04
N MET A 38 14.36 4.99 -3.40
CA MET A 38 14.14 3.66 -3.97
C MET A 38 12.73 3.56 -4.53
N THR A 39 12.58 3.26 -5.83
CA THR A 39 11.27 3.02 -6.42
C THR A 39 10.81 1.60 -6.17
N LEU A 40 9.67 1.44 -5.49
CA LEU A 40 9.10 0.15 -5.12
C LEU A 40 7.97 -0.25 -6.08
N LEU A 41 7.20 0.73 -6.55
CA LEU A 41 6.10 0.54 -7.49
C LEU A 41 6.12 1.65 -8.53
N SER A 42 6.23 1.30 -9.80
CA SER A 42 5.89 2.16 -10.95
C SER A 42 5.65 1.27 -12.16
N LEU A 43 4.87 1.75 -13.14
CA LEU A 43 4.78 1.10 -14.44
C LEU A 43 5.86 1.70 -15.35
N GLN A 44 6.73 0.86 -15.88
CA GLN A 44 7.67 1.22 -16.94
C GLN A 44 7.08 0.92 -18.31
N ASN A 45 6.30 -0.15 -18.38
CA ASN A 45 5.61 -0.62 -19.57
C ASN A 45 4.21 -1.15 -19.18
N ARG A 46 3.37 -1.40 -20.17
CA ARG A 46 1.99 -1.85 -19.93
C ARG A 46 1.94 -3.27 -19.36
N GLU A 47 2.92 -4.10 -19.70
CA GLU A 47 3.03 -5.49 -19.28
C GLU A 47 3.31 -5.63 -17.78
N ASP A 48 3.90 -4.60 -17.16
CA ASP A 48 4.15 -4.54 -15.72
C ASP A 48 2.87 -4.67 -14.89
N ILE A 49 1.69 -4.37 -15.46
CA ILE A 49 0.39 -4.57 -14.79
C ILE A 49 0.19 -6.04 -14.38
N SER A 50 0.79 -6.98 -15.12
CA SER A 50 0.74 -8.42 -14.83
C SER A 50 1.47 -8.80 -13.54
N HIS A 51 2.33 -7.93 -13.02
CA HIS A 51 3.02 -8.09 -11.74
C HIS A 51 2.14 -7.76 -10.54
N PHE A 52 0.90 -7.32 -10.75
CA PHE A 52 -0.06 -7.04 -9.70
C PHE A 52 -1.20 -8.06 -9.70
N ALA A 53 -1.79 -8.25 -8.53
CA ALA A 53 -3.01 -9.01 -8.33
C ALA A 53 -4.04 -8.09 -7.68
N SER A 54 -5.24 -8.04 -8.24
CA SER A 54 -6.39 -7.33 -7.67
C SER A 54 -7.44 -8.32 -7.18
N GLY A 55 -8.27 -7.89 -6.25
CA GLY A 55 -9.37 -8.67 -5.69
C GLY A 55 -10.36 -7.79 -4.95
N CYS A 56 -11.58 -8.29 -4.76
CA CYS A 56 -12.63 -7.59 -4.01
C CYS A 56 -13.55 -8.59 -3.32
N ASP A 57 -14.51 -8.07 -2.54
CA ASP A 57 -15.50 -8.90 -1.86
C ASP A 57 -16.32 -9.82 -2.77
N ALA A 58 -16.36 -9.59 -4.09
CA ALA A 58 -17.06 -10.45 -5.04
C ALA A 58 -16.55 -11.89 -5.00
N ASP A 59 -15.27 -12.09 -4.69
CA ASP A 59 -14.62 -13.41 -4.58
C ASP A 59 -15.22 -14.25 -3.44
N ILE A 60 -15.76 -13.60 -2.40
CA ILE A 60 -16.39 -14.25 -1.25
C ILE A 60 -17.91 -14.10 -1.24
N GLY A 61 -18.51 -13.47 -2.27
CA GLY A 61 -19.95 -13.33 -2.41
C GLY A 61 -20.53 -11.93 -2.18
N GLY A 62 -19.68 -10.91 -2.08
CA GLY A 62 -20.05 -9.50 -2.20
C GLY A 62 -20.44 -9.11 -3.63
N THR A 63 -20.76 -7.83 -3.82
CA THR A 63 -21.15 -7.27 -5.12
C THR A 63 -20.32 -6.05 -5.53
N SER A 64 -19.14 -5.86 -4.93
CA SER A 64 -18.19 -4.84 -5.38
C SER A 64 -17.51 -5.24 -6.68
N SER A 65 -16.94 -4.26 -7.39
CA SER A 65 -16.10 -4.50 -8.57
C SER A 65 -14.71 -3.92 -8.38
N VAL A 66 -13.74 -4.52 -9.08
CA VAL A 66 -12.35 -4.07 -9.07
C VAL A 66 -11.74 -4.16 -10.46
N ARG A 67 -11.02 -3.10 -10.86
CA ARG A 67 -10.22 -3.03 -12.07
C ARG A 67 -8.88 -2.40 -11.74
N LEU A 68 -7.84 -2.94 -12.36
CA LEU A 68 -6.48 -2.46 -12.25
C LEU A 68 -5.88 -2.46 -13.65
N ASP A 69 -5.77 -1.27 -14.23
CA ASP A 69 -5.35 -1.09 -15.61
C ASP A 69 -4.13 -0.18 -15.68
N ALA A 70 -3.35 -0.33 -16.75
CA ALA A 70 -2.37 0.66 -17.15
C ALA A 70 -3.08 1.81 -17.89
N ASP A 71 -2.84 3.04 -17.49
CA ASP A 71 -3.49 4.25 -17.99
C ASP A 71 -2.47 5.17 -18.67
N GLU A 72 -2.71 5.43 -19.95
CA GLU A 72 -1.87 6.26 -20.84
C GLU A 72 -2.57 7.58 -21.22
N ASP A 73 -3.70 7.88 -20.60
CA ASP A 73 -4.49 9.07 -20.89
C ASP A 73 -3.74 10.34 -20.48
N ALA A 74 -3.43 11.18 -21.47
CA ALA A 74 -2.62 12.37 -21.30
C ALA A 74 -3.26 13.41 -20.36
N GLU A 75 -4.60 13.52 -20.33
CA GLU A 75 -5.28 14.47 -19.46
C GLU A 75 -5.26 13.99 -18.00
N ARG A 76 -5.54 12.70 -17.76
CA ARG A 76 -5.45 12.12 -16.41
C ARG A 76 -4.02 12.06 -15.89
N ASN A 77 -3.04 11.84 -16.76
CA ASN A 77 -1.63 11.78 -16.40
C ASN A 77 -0.96 13.16 -16.40
N ALA A 78 -1.68 14.24 -16.72
CA ALA A 78 -1.14 15.60 -16.64
C ALA A 78 -0.69 15.90 -15.20
N GLY A 79 0.62 16.08 -15.02
CA GLY A 79 1.22 16.31 -13.72
C GLY A 79 1.55 15.05 -12.90
N SER A 80 1.40 13.84 -13.44
CA SER A 80 1.83 12.61 -12.75
C SER A 80 3.36 12.48 -12.67
N GLY A 81 4.08 13.09 -13.64
CA GLY A 81 5.51 12.87 -13.87
C GLY A 81 5.84 11.65 -14.73
N SER A 82 4.83 10.92 -15.23
CA SER A 82 4.96 9.75 -16.10
C SER A 82 3.83 9.70 -17.13
N PRO A 83 4.12 9.42 -18.42
CA PRO A 83 3.07 9.22 -19.42
C PRO A 83 2.22 7.96 -19.17
N LEU A 84 2.73 7.02 -18.36
CA LEU A 84 2.08 5.76 -18.00
C LEU A 84 1.88 5.69 -16.49
N THR A 85 0.64 5.48 -16.06
CA THR A 85 0.29 5.32 -14.64
C THR A 85 -0.62 4.11 -14.44
N MET A 86 -0.80 3.68 -13.20
CA MET A 86 -1.74 2.61 -12.86
C MET A 86 -3.05 3.22 -12.40
N ARG A 87 -4.18 2.66 -12.85
CA ARG A 87 -5.52 3.09 -12.46
C ARG A 87 -6.24 1.97 -11.72
N PHE A 88 -6.52 2.21 -10.44
CA PHE A 88 -7.30 1.34 -9.58
C PHE A 88 -8.71 1.92 -9.43
N TRP A 89 -9.72 1.24 -9.98
CA TRP A 89 -11.07 1.79 -10.06
C TRP A 89 -12.15 0.71 -10.06
N GLY A 90 -13.37 1.12 -9.73
CA GLY A 90 -14.52 0.23 -9.68
C GLY A 90 -15.67 0.81 -8.86
N GLU A 91 -16.51 -0.08 -8.37
CA GLU A 91 -17.69 0.26 -7.57
C GLU A 91 -17.67 -0.51 -6.26
N MET A 92 -17.69 0.23 -5.14
CA MET A 92 -17.74 -0.30 -3.79
C MET A 92 -19.19 -0.52 -3.37
N ASN A 93 -19.56 -1.76 -3.08
CA ASN A 93 -20.88 -2.15 -2.61
C ASN A 93 -20.78 -2.90 -1.27
N LEU A 94 -21.76 -2.65 -0.41
CA LEU A 94 -21.85 -3.34 0.89
C LEU A 94 -22.77 -4.56 0.84
N THR A 95 -23.52 -4.68 -0.25
CA THR A 95 -24.45 -5.77 -0.46
C THR A 95 -23.68 -7.06 -0.72
N VAL A 96 -24.24 -8.14 -0.20
CA VAL A 96 -23.76 -9.51 -0.39
C VAL A 96 -24.90 -10.32 -1.01
N LYS A 97 -24.56 -11.42 -1.68
CA LYS A 97 -25.55 -12.33 -2.25
C LYS A 97 -26.57 -12.73 -1.17
N PRO A 98 -27.88 -12.82 -1.50
CA PRO A 98 -28.93 -13.11 -0.51
C PRO A 98 -28.64 -14.33 0.37
N GLN A 99 -28.01 -15.36 -0.20
CA GLN A 99 -27.67 -16.61 0.50
C GLN A 99 -26.57 -16.45 1.57
N LEU A 100 -25.81 -15.34 1.52
CA LEU A 100 -24.66 -15.07 2.38
C LEU A 100 -24.89 -13.88 3.32
N GLN A 101 -26.09 -13.29 3.30
CA GLN A 101 -26.48 -12.23 4.23
C GLN A 101 -26.34 -12.70 5.68
N GLY A 102 -25.72 -11.86 6.52
CA GLY A 102 -25.43 -12.16 7.93
C GLY A 102 -24.26 -13.12 8.17
N ARG A 103 -23.68 -13.72 7.11
CA ARG A 103 -22.52 -14.62 7.21
C ARG A 103 -21.21 -13.96 6.82
N ILE A 104 -21.26 -13.07 5.84
CA ILE A 104 -20.11 -12.32 5.36
C ILE A 104 -20.42 -10.83 5.37
N ARG A 105 -19.36 -10.03 5.50
CA ARG A 105 -19.43 -8.58 5.37
C ARG A 105 -18.75 -8.17 4.06
N GLY A 106 -19.54 -7.58 3.15
CA GLY A 106 -19.01 -6.95 1.94
C GLY A 106 -18.36 -5.61 2.25
N GLY A 107 -17.78 -4.99 1.23
CA GLY A 107 -17.21 -3.66 1.28
C GLY A 107 -15.69 -3.63 1.31
N TYR A 108 -15.01 -4.43 0.47
CA TYR A 108 -13.57 -4.27 0.26
C TYR A 108 -13.18 -4.46 -1.22
N ALA A 109 -12.15 -3.74 -1.64
CA ALA A 109 -11.46 -3.93 -2.91
C ALA A 109 -9.99 -3.57 -2.73
N GLY A 110 -9.09 -4.17 -3.50
CA GLY A 110 -7.68 -3.82 -3.42
C GLY A 110 -6.84 -4.47 -4.48
N PHE A 111 -5.59 -4.08 -4.52
CA PHE A 111 -4.55 -4.75 -5.28
C PHE A 111 -3.25 -4.79 -4.51
N ARG A 112 -2.35 -5.68 -4.91
CA ARG A 112 -0.98 -5.75 -4.41
C ARG A 112 -0.03 -6.22 -5.48
N SER A 113 1.25 -5.89 -5.32
CA SER A 113 2.32 -6.53 -6.09
C SER A 113 2.36 -8.03 -5.78
N LYS A 114 2.66 -8.84 -6.80
CA LYS A 114 2.82 -10.28 -6.63
C LYS A 114 4.15 -10.57 -5.92
N PRO A 115 4.18 -11.57 -5.03
CA PRO A 115 5.42 -12.14 -4.53
C PRO A 115 6.38 -12.48 -5.68
N ARG A 116 7.69 -12.29 -5.44
CA ARG A 116 8.74 -12.50 -6.43
C ARG A 116 9.64 -13.69 -6.07
N PRO A 117 9.14 -14.94 -6.12
CA PRO A 117 9.95 -16.11 -5.79
C PRO A 117 11.09 -16.33 -6.80
N THR A 118 12.18 -16.90 -6.29
CA THR A 118 13.42 -17.32 -6.95
C THR A 118 13.77 -18.74 -6.50
N LEU A 119 14.83 -19.35 -7.06
CA LEU A 119 15.29 -20.68 -6.63
C LEU A 119 15.83 -20.72 -5.20
N PHE A 120 16.19 -19.57 -4.62
CA PHE A 120 16.86 -19.46 -3.31
C PHE A 120 16.04 -18.66 -2.28
N GLY A 121 14.73 -18.53 -2.51
CA GLY A 121 13.83 -17.75 -1.65
C GLY A 121 13.08 -16.69 -2.44
N GLU A 122 12.55 -15.68 -1.76
CA GLU A 122 11.76 -14.61 -2.37
C GLU A 122 12.54 -13.29 -2.42
N LEU A 123 12.40 -12.54 -3.53
CA LEU A 123 12.95 -11.19 -3.61
C LEU A 123 12.15 -10.25 -2.71
N THR A 124 12.86 -9.64 -1.76
CA THR A 124 12.37 -8.58 -0.89
C THR A 124 13.10 -7.27 -1.15
N ASP A 125 12.44 -6.17 -0.84
CA ASP A 125 13.03 -4.84 -0.87
C ASP A 125 13.47 -4.45 0.55
N ASP A 126 14.68 -3.92 0.67
CA ASP A 126 15.25 -3.41 1.92
C ASP A 126 15.06 -1.89 1.96
N VAL A 127 14.14 -1.45 2.81
CA VAL A 127 13.82 -0.03 3.05
C VAL A 127 14.26 0.43 4.44
N SER A 128 15.17 -0.31 5.10
CA SER A 128 15.67 0.02 6.45
C SER A 128 16.38 1.38 6.50
N ASN A 129 16.99 1.81 5.38
CA ASN A 129 17.69 3.09 5.26
C ASN A 129 16.79 4.25 4.80
N HIS A 130 15.47 4.05 4.79
CA HIS A 130 14.48 5.06 4.42
C HIS A 130 13.53 5.34 5.58
N LYS A 131 13.13 6.60 5.73
CA LYS A 131 12.20 7.01 6.80
C LYS A 131 10.74 7.05 6.33
N TYR A 132 10.50 7.35 5.06
CA TYR A 132 9.16 7.60 4.54
C TYR A 132 8.84 6.73 3.34
N LEU A 133 7.56 6.36 3.24
CA LEU A 133 6.94 5.92 1.99
C LEU A 133 6.33 7.14 1.30
N ALA A 134 6.79 7.44 0.09
CA ALA A 134 6.28 8.51 -0.77
C ALA A 134 5.38 7.93 -1.87
N LEU A 135 4.14 8.40 -1.95
CA LEU A 135 3.14 7.93 -2.92
C LEU A 135 2.70 9.10 -3.80
N ARG A 136 2.92 8.99 -5.11
CA ARG A 136 2.41 9.94 -6.11
C ARG A 136 1.07 9.45 -6.62
N MET A 137 -0.01 10.07 -6.19
CA MET A 137 -1.37 9.58 -6.42
C MET A 137 -2.34 10.68 -6.87
N ARG A 138 -3.41 10.26 -7.55
CA ARG A 138 -4.50 11.12 -8.00
C ARG A 138 -5.81 10.54 -7.53
N LEU A 139 -6.52 11.25 -6.68
CA LEU A 139 -7.84 10.84 -6.22
C LEU A 139 -8.92 11.20 -7.25
N GLY A 140 -9.79 10.24 -7.55
CA GLY A 140 -11.06 10.44 -8.25
C GLY A 140 -12.21 9.69 -7.57
N GLY A 141 -13.30 9.51 -8.31
CA GLY A 141 -14.49 8.80 -7.82
C GLY A 141 -15.36 9.65 -6.89
N SER A 142 -16.13 8.98 -6.02
CA SER A 142 -17.07 9.63 -5.12
C SER A 142 -16.37 10.30 -3.92
N PRO A 143 -16.82 11.48 -3.46
CA PRO A 143 -16.37 12.07 -2.20
C PRO A 143 -16.52 11.14 -0.98
N ARG A 144 -17.48 10.19 -1.02
CA ARG A 144 -17.70 9.23 0.07
C ARG A 144 -16.55 8.22 0.23
N THR A 145 -15.88 7.84 -0.86
CA THR A 145 -14.82 6.82 -0.84
C THR A 145 -13.45 7.39 -0.50
N ARG A 146 -13.28 8.73 -0.57
CA ARG A 146 -12.02 9.47 -0.36
C ARG A 146 -11.21 9.01 0.85
N ASN A 147 -11.86 8.87 2.00
CA ASN A 147 -11.16 8.56 3.25
C ASN A 147 -11.07 7.06 3.52
N SER A 148 -11.32 6.20 2.53
CA SER A 148 -11.40 4.75 2.75
C SER A 148 -10.22 3.98 2.15
N TYR A 149 -9.21 4.68 1.63
CA TYR A 149 -8.01 4.07 1.07
C TYR A 149 -6.94 3.81 2.13
N PHE A 150 -6.25 2.68 1.99
CA PHE A 150 -5.15 2.25 2.85
C PHE A 150 -4.01 1.74 1.97
N VAL A 151 -2.78 2.03 2.38
CA VAL A 151 -1.58 1.38 1.85
C VAL A 151 -1.22 0.21 2.76
N ASN A 152 -0.89 -0.92 2.14
CA ASN A 152 -0.57 -2.17 2.81
C ASN A 152 0.84 -2.61 2.43
N LEU A 153 1.68 -2.91 3.41
CA LEU A 153 2.98 -3.54 3.23
C LEU A 153 2.95 -4.93 3.86
N GLN A 154 3.49 -5.90 3.14
CA GLN A 154 3.72 -7.24 3.67
C GLN A 154 5.22 -7.45 3.83
N THR A 155 5.69 -7.74 5.03
CA THR A 155 7.08 -8.10 5.30
C THR A 155 7.26 -9.61 5.30
N ASP A 156 8.51 -10.08 5.21
CA ASP A 156 8.77 -11.49 5.47
C ASP A 156 8.58 -11.82 6.95
N GLY A 157 7.84 -12.89 7.21
CA GLY A 157 7.43 -13.26 8.55
C GLY A 157 6.75 -14.63 8.57
N PRO A 158 6.59 -15.23 9.76
CA PRO A 158 5.99 -16.56 9.90
C PRO A 158 4.50 -16.58 9.53
N ILE A 159 3.82 -15.44 9.66
CA ILE A 159 2.39 -15.29 9.43
C ILE A 159 2.16 -14.54 8.13
N THR A 160 1.69 -15.24 7.11
CA THR A 160 1.47 -14.65 5.77
C THR A 160 0.23 -13.76 5.69
N THR A 161 -0.59 -13.70 6.74
CA THR A 161 -1.77 -12.82 6.83
C THR A 161 -1.45 -11.49 7.47
N ASP A 162 -0.23 -11.32 7.98
CA ASP A 162 0.20 -10.06 8.59
C ASP A 162 0.38 -8.98 7.52
N LEU A 163 -0.26 -7.85 7.76
CA LEU A 163 -0.23 -6.68 6.91
C LEU A 163 0.00 -5.45 7.77
N TRP A 164 1.03 -4.69 7.40
CA TRP A 164 1.27 -3.36 7.90
C TRP A 164 0.39 -2.40 7.13
N GLN A 165 -0.54 -1.73 7.82
CA GLN A 165 -1.52 -0.87 7.18
C GLN A 165 -1.38 0.58 7.63
N HIS A 166 -1.56 1.50 6.70
CA HIS A 166 -1.70 2.92 7.01
C HIS A 166 -2.79 3.54 6.13
N ARG A 167 -3.63 4.39 6.72
CA ARG A 167 -4.70 5.09 6.00
C ARG A 167 -4.13 6.21 5.11
N LEU A 168 -4.61 6.34 3.88
CA LEU A 168 -4.23 7.43 3.00
C LEU A 168 -5.09 8.66 3.27
N TYR A 169 -4.43 9.81 3.44
CA TYR A 169 -5.07 11.10 3.62
C TYR A 169 -4.71 12.01 2.43
N PHE A 170 -5.69 12.24 1.57
CA PHE A 170 -5.57 13.15 0.43
C PHE A 170 -5.85 14.57 0.89
N GLN A 171 -5.03 15.53 0.49
CA GLN A 171 -5.23 16.96 0.77
C GLN A 171 -5.97 17.64 -0.38
N ARG A 172 -5.76 17.18 -1.63
CA ARG A 172 -6.38 17.77 -2.82
C ARG A 172 -7.76 17.18 -3.08
N ASN A 173 -8.72 18.00 -3.48
CA ASN A 173 -10.06 17.57 -3.90
C ASN A 173 -10.42 18.00 -5.34
N ASP A 174 -9.45 18.53 -6.07
CA ASP A 174 -9.60 19.03 -7.44
C ASP A 174 -9.25 17.98 -8.52
N GLY A 175 -8.97 16.74 -8.11
CA GLY A 175 -8.59 15.65 -9.01
C GLY A 175 -7.16 15.75 -9.54
N GLY A 176 -6.33 16.65 -8.99
CA GLY A 176 -4.91 16.75 -9.33
C GLY A 176 -4.04 15.68 -8.65
N TRP A 177 -2.83 15.48 -9.18
CA TRP A 177 -1.82 14.63 -8.56
C TRP A 177 -1.26 15.27 -7.29
N GLU A 178 -1.05 14.48 -6.25
CA GLU A 178 -0.38 14.87 -5.01
C GLU A 178 0.62 13.82 -4.55
N ASP A 179 1.63 14.28 -3.81
CA ASP A 179 2.58 13.43 -3.09
C ASP A 179 2.10 13.26 -1.65
N ILE A 180 1.98 12.01 -1.21
CA ILE A 180 1.67 11.64 0.17
C ILE A 180 2.92 11.02 0.77
N PHE A 181 3.39 11.57 1.88
CA PHE A 181 4.55 11.06 2.62
C PHE A 181 4.08 10.43 3.93
N ILE A 182 4.43 9.17 4.17
CA ILE A 182 4.01 8.40 5.34
C ILE A 182 5.25 7.89 6.05
N PRO A 183 5.50 8.27 7.31
CA PRO A 183 6.55 7.66 8.12
C PRO A 183 6.36 6.15 8.20
N LEU A 184 7.39 5.36 7.92
CA LEU A 184 7.30 3.89 7.99
C LEU A 184 6.95 3.38 9.40
N GLU A 185 7.28 4.14 10.43
CA GLU A 185 6.93 3.87 11.83
C GLU A 185 5.44 4.04 12.15
N ASN A 186 4.67 4.76 11.32
CA ASN A 186 3.24 4.98 11.55
C ASN A 186 2.37 3.81 11.07
N PHE A 187 2.95 2.82 10.39
CA PHE A 187 2.20 1.66 9.94
C PHE A 187 1.83 0.78 11.11
N VAL A 188 0.57 0.33 11.15
CA VAL A 188 0.04 -0.52 12.20
C VAL A 188 -0.01 -1.96 11.71
N LEU A 189 0.48 -2.89 12.52
CA LEU A 189 0.36 -4.32 12.23
C LEU A 189 -1.09 -4.78 12.40
N THR A 190 -1.61 -5.42 11.36
CA THR A 190 -2.93 -6.03 11.35
C THR A 190 -2.84 -7.48 10.91
N ASN A 191 -3.71 -8.31 11.46
CA ASN A 191 -3.91 -9.68 11.04
C ASN A 191 -5.38 -9.85 10.64
N THR A 192 -5.63 -10.25 9.39
CA THR A 192 -7.00 -10.44 8.88
C THR A 192 -7.89 -9.18 9.06
N GLY A 193 -7.28 -7.99 9.07
CA GLY A 193 -7.97 -6.70 9.26
C GLY A 193 -8.23 -6.31 10.72
N GLU A 194 -7.78 -7.09 11.69
CA GLU A 194 -7.80 -6.76 13.11
C GLU A 194 -6.43 -6.28 13.57
N MET A 195 -6.38 -5.27 14.45
CA MET A 195 -5.11 -4.77 14.99
C MET A 195 -4.50 -5.79 15.94
N VAL A 196 -3.21 -6.06 15.77
CA VAL A 196 -2.46 -6.93 16.68
C VAL A 196 -2.11 -6.14 17.94
N SER A 197 -2.36 -6.71 19.12
CA SER A 197 -2.16 -6.05 20.42
C SER A 197 -0.69 -5.84 20.76
N GLU A 198 0.20 -6.69 20.25
CA GLU A 198 1.63 -6.59 20.42
C GLU A 198 2.23 -5.78 19.26
N GLN A 199 2.64 -4.56 19.54
CA GLN A 199 3.33 -3.71 18.57
C GLN A 199 4.80 -4.15 18.47
N ILE A 200 5.06 -5.09 17.56
CA ILE A 200 6.41 -5.35 17.08
C ILE A 200 6.83 -4.24 16.09
N GLU A 201 8.12 -4.12 15.82
CA GLU A 201 8.61 -3.22 14.77
C GLU A 201 8.49 -3.89 13.39
N MET A 202 8.21 -3.09 12.37
CA MET A 202 8.19 -3.57 10.98
C MET A 202 9.59 -4.03 10.55
N LEU A 203 9.69 -5.24 9.99
CA LEU A 203 10.92 -5.75 9.39
C LEU A 203 11.19 -5.07 8.03
N ARG A 204 11.75 -3.85 8.08
CA ARG A 204 11.96 -2.97 6.92
C ARG A 204 12.97 -3.52 5.91
N GLU A 205 13.84 -4.43 6.34
CA GLU A 205 14.85 -5.07 5.49
C GLU A 205 14.23 -6.07 4.50
N ARG A 206 12.99 -6.52 4.75
CA ARG A 206 12.38 -7.63 4.02
C ARG A 206 10.94 -7.33 3.62
N VAL A 207 10.69 -6.23 2.93
CA VAL A 207 9.38 -5.92 2.34
C VAL A 207 9.13 -6.82 1.13
N ARG A 208 8.07 -7.62 1.15
CA ARG A 208 7.70 -8.60 0.11
C ARG A 208 6.73 -8.03 -0.90
N THR A 209 5.65 -7.42 -0.43
CA THR A 209 4.60 -6.88 -1.30
C THR A 209 4.08 -5.55 -0.81
N ILE A 210 3.61 -4.74 -1.75
CA ILE A 210 2.98 -3.44 -1.52
C ILE A 210 1.64 -3.45 -2.22
N GLY A 211 0.61 -2.95 -1.54
CA GLY A 211 -0.73 -2.87 -2.08
C GLY A 211 -1.49 -1.66 -1.60
N ILE A 212 -2.64 -1.45 -2.24
CA ILE A 212 -3.62 -0.46 -1.83
C ILE A 212 -4.95 -1.17 -1.70
N SER A 213 -5.68 -0.87 -0.64
CA SER A 213 -7.04 -1.34 -0.42
C SER A 213 -8.00 -0.19 -0.15
N LEU A 214 -9.24 -0.36 -0.59
CA LEU A 214 -10.38 0.45 -0.24
C LEU A 214 -11.27 -0.36 0.73
N LEU A 215 -11.49 0.16 1.93
CA LEU A 215 -12.26 -0.51 2.99
C LEU A 215 -13.53 0.29 3.30
N GLY A 216 -14.68 -0.20 2.86
CA GLY A 216 -15.99 0.42 3.07
C GLY A 216 -16.90 -0.33 4.06
N GLY A 217 -16.62 -1.63 4.28
CA GLY A 217 -17.47 -2.50 5.10
C GLY A 217 -17.74 -1.97 6.50
N ASN A 218 -16.68 -1.60 7.22
CA ASN A 218 -16.76 -1.12 8.61
C ASN A 218 -17.33 0.30 8.73
N SER A 219 -17.15 1.12 7.71
CA SER A 219 -17.51 2.55 7.70
C SER A 219 -18.84 2.86 6.99
N GLY A 220 -19.51 1.85 6.42
CA GLY A 220 -20.75 2.06 5.67
C GLY A 220 -20.53 2.85 4.37
N VAL A 221 -19.32 2.80 3.81
CA VAL A 221 -18.94 3.56 2.61
C VAL A 221 -19.19 2.72 1.36
N SER A 222 -19.98 3.27 0.45
CA SER A 222 -20.28 2.71 -0.87
C SER A 222 -20.23 3.79 -1.96
N GLY A 223 -20.03 3.35 -3.20
CA GLY A 223 -20.01 4.20 -4.38
C GLY A 223 -18.81 3.96 -5.31
N PRO A 224 -18.75 4.69 -6.44
CA PRO A 224 -17.66 4.58 -7.39
C PRO A 224 -16.36 5.10 -6.78
N TYR A 225 -15.26 4.43 -7.09
CA TYR A 225 -13.92 4.81 -6.69
C TYR A 225 -12.98 4.80 -7.89
N ASP A 226 -12.02 5.73 -7.88
CA ASP A 226 -10.99 5.86 -8.91
C ASP A 226 -9.74 6.43 -8.24
N LEU A 227 -8.62 5.74 -8.39
CA LEU A 227 -7.33 6.12 -7.87
C LEU A 227 -6.28 5.94 -8.96
N GLY A 228 -5.62 7.03 -9.34
CA GLY A 228 -4.40 7.00 -10.15
C GLY A 228 -3.16 6.84 -9.27
N ILE A 229 -2.23 5.99 -9.69
CA ILE A 229 -0.97 5.71 -9.00
C ILE A 229 0.17 5.85 -10.01
N ALA A 230 1.03 6.83 -9.81
CA ALA A 230 2.20 7.04 -10.66
C ALA A 230 3.43 6.33 -10.10
N SER A 231 3.67 6.46 -8.79
CA SER A 231 4.74 5.72 -8.13
C SER A 231 4.54 5.56 -6.63
N VAL A 232 5.20 4.53 -6.08
CA VAL A 232 5.46 4.36 -4.64
C VAL A 232 6.97 4.22 -4.47
N ARG A 233 7.55 5.03 -3.59
CA ARG A 233 8.99 5.11 -3.36
C ARG A 233 9.30 5.10 -1.87
N ALA A 234 10.43 4.53 -1.48
CA ALA A 234 11.03 4.76 -0.16
C ALA A 234 12.00 5.95 -0.27
N VAL A 235 11.88 6.92 0.64
CA VAL A 235 12.62 8.19 0.60
C VAL A 235 13.04 8.65 1.99
N ASN A 236 13.96 9.60 2.05
CA ASN A 236 14.41 10.24 3.29
C ASN A 236 13.97 11.71 3.37
N GLU A 237 14.29 12.38 4.48
CA GLU A 237 13.83 13.75 4.78
C GLU A 237 14.22 14.75 3.67
N GLU A 238 15.40 14.59 3.08
CA GLU A 238 15.93 15.41 2.00
C GLU A 238 15.08 15.37 0.71
N ASP A 239 14.30 14.31 0.51
CA ASP A 239 13.45 14.12 -0.68
C ASP A 239 12.00 14.59 -0.45
N VAL A 240 11.66 14.95 0.79
CA VAL A 240 10.31 15.31 1.20
C VAL A 240 10.03 16.76 0.78
N THR A 241 9.38 16.93 -0.36
CA THR A 241 9.04 18.25 -0.93
C THR A 241 7.90 18.96 -0.20
N LYS A 242 7.14 18.23 0.64
CA LYS A 242 6.07 18.74 1.51
C LYS A 242 6.11 17.99 2.83
N PRO A 243 6.05 18.65 3.99
CA PRO A 243 6.05 17.96 5.26
C PRO A 243 4.95 16.90 5.31
N PRO A 244 5.19 15.73 5.92
CA PRO A 244 4.15 14.74 6.14
C PRO A 244 2.98 15.39 6.85
N CYS A 245 1.75 14.93 6.59
CA CYS A 245 0.59 15.38 7.34
C CYS A 245 0.76 14.97 8.81
N MET A 246 1.41 15.81 9.61
CA MET A 246 1.48 15.63 11.05
C MET A 246 0.08 15.90 11.59
N PHE A 247 -0.42 14.98 12.41
CA PHE A 247 -1.56 15.27 13.26
C PHE A 247 -1.25 16.57 13.99
N ALA A 248 -2.14 17.56 13.89
CA ALA A 248 -2.02 18.78 14.68
C ALA A 248 -2.19 18.39 16.15
N THR A 249 -1.09 18.09 16.84
CA THR A 249 -1.07 18.04 18.29
C THR A 249 -1.26 19.47 18.76
N THR A 250 -2.50 19.82 19.10
CA THR A 250 -2.82 21.12 19.68
C THR A 250 -1.93 21.37 20.89
N SER A 251 -1.21 22.47 20.82
CA SER A 251 -0.30 22.98 21.84
C SER A 251 -1.02 23.28 23.15
N SER A 252 -0.72 22.52 24.21
CA SER A 252 -0.46 23.08 25.53
C SER A 252 0.37 22.09 26.36
N CYS A 253 1.34 22.64 27.07
CA CYS A 253 2.38 21.95 27.80
C CYS A 253 1.80 21.31 29.08
N THR A 254 1.87 19.99 29.21
CA THR A 254 2.14 19.26 30.47
C THR A 254 2.38 17.77 30.13
N PRO A 255 3.37 17.10 30.74
CA PRO A 255 3.70 15.73 30.38
C PRO A 255 2.64 14.80 30.99
N VAL A 256 1.82 14.20 30.14
CA VAL A 256 1.01 13.04 30.50
C VAL A 256 1.31 11.93 29.51
N THR A 257 1.68 10.80 30.06
CA THR A 257 2.15 9.57 29.43
C THR A 257 1.31 9.14 28.21
N HIS A 258 2.01 8.63 27.19
CA HIS A 258 1.60 8.41 25.80
C HIS A 258 0.50 7.34 25.56
N GLN A 259 -0.41 7.11 26.51
CA GLN A 259 -1.45 6.07 26.44
C GLN A 259 -2.89 6.59 26.30
N SER A 260 -3.16 7.90 26.41
CA SER A 260 -4.55 8.36 26.67
C SER A 260 -5.29 9.05 25.51
N VAL A 261 -4.69 9.20 24.33
CA VAL A 261 -5.32 9.95 23.21
C VAL A 261 -5.94 9.02 22.15
N VAL A 262 -5.40 7.83 21.93
CA VAL A 262 -6.01 6.82 21.02
C VAL A 262 -7.26 6.18 21.63
N GLU A 263 -7.38 6.19 22.97
CA GLU A 263 -8.49 5.57 23.70
C GLU A 263 -9.81 6.38 23.60
N LYS A 264 -9.74 7.69 23.35
CA LYS A 264 -10.93 8.57 23.35
C LYS A 264 -11.76 8.51 22.07
N ASP A 265 -11.16 8.26 20.92
CA ASP A 265 -11.92 8.01 19.68
C ASP A 265 -12.53 6.60 19.65
N VAL A 266 -12.02 5.70 20.49
CA VAL A 266 -12.51 4.32 20.64
C VAL A 266 -13.61 4.20 21.71
N GLN A 267 -13.66 5.06 22.74
CA GLN A 267 -14.76 5.02 23.72
C GLN A 267 -16.12 5.49 23.16
N ASN A 268 -16.14 6.34 22.13
CA ASN A 268 -17.38 6.63 21.39
C ASN A 268 -17.85 5.44 20.52
N PHE A 269 -16.99 4.45 20.29
CA PHE A 269 -17.33 3.20 19.59
C PHE A 269 -18.10 2.21 20.49
N HIS A 270 -18.04 2.37 21.82
CA HIS A 270 -18.69 1.47 22.79
C HIS A 270 -20.09 1.91 23.26
N ARG A 271 -20.55 3.12 22.90
CA ARG A 271 -21.86 3.65 23.35
C ARG A 271 -22.98 3.64 22.31
N SER A 272 -22.73 3.16 21.10
CA SER A 272 -23.77 3.01 20.06
C SER A 272 -24.08 1.54 19.72
N SER A 273 -23.66 0.62 20.58
CA SER A 273 -24.00 -0.81 20.52
C SER A 273 -24.77 -1.27 21.76
N VAL A 274 -25.79 -0.50 22.13
CA VAL A 274 -26.99 -0.98 22.87
C VAL A 274 -28.20 -0.59 22.04
#